data_AF-A0A9R0A5R4-F1
#
_entry.id   AF-A0A9R0A5R4-F1
#
_cell.length_a   1.000
_cell.length_b   1.000
_cell.length_c   1.000
_cell.angle_alpha   90.00
_cell.angle_beta   90.00
_cell.angle_gamma   90.00
#
_symmetry.space_group_name_H-M   'P 1'
#
loop_
_entity.id
_entity.type
_entity.pdbx_description
1 polymer ?
#
loop_
_entity_poly.entity_id
_entity_poly.type
_entity_poly.pdbx_seq_one_letter_code
_entity_poly.pdbx_strand_id
1 'polypeptide(L)'
;MLFSFFRQLFRIDGVKSVFYGPDFITITKADNETEWRVIKPNVFATIMDFFTSGLPVVNEADAPRADTAPSEDDDEMVAMIKEVLDTRISCPSSIITLKSGIQNMLQFYVPEVEGVEQVKEEDVDVEKEVH
;
A
#
# COMPACT_ATOMS: atom_id res chain seq x y z
N MET A 1 6.06 7.45 12.01
CA MET A 1 5.06 8.50 11.70
C MET A 1 3.68 7.93 11.35
N LEU A 2 3.58 6.78 10.67
CA LEU A 2 2.33 6.04 10.44
C LEU A 2 1.44 5.86 11.69
N PHE A 3 2.05 5.64 12.87
CA PHE A 3 1.33 5.52 14.15
C PHE A 3 0.51 6.78 14.52
N SER A 4 0.94 7.97 14.09
CA SER A 4 0.25 9.23 14.36
C SER A 4 -1.02 9.37 13.51
N PHE A 5 -0.96 8.96 12.25
CA PHE A 5 -2.09 8.88 11.34
C PHE A 5 -3.16 7.91 11.87
N PHE A 6 -2.75 6.71 12.29
CA PHE A 6 -3.66 5.75 12.91
C PHE A 6 -4.30 6.29 14.18
N ARG A 7 -3.53 6.97 15.03
CA ARG A 7 -4.09 7.60 16.24
C ARG A 7 -5.11 8.69 15.91
N GLN A 8 -5.04 9.30 14.73
CA GLN A 8 -5.98 10.29 14.26
C GLN A 8 -7.28 9.65 13.77
N LEU A 9 -7.19 8.54 13.03
CA LEU A 9 -8.37 7.74 12.63
C LEU A 9 -9.11 7.15 13.84
N PHE A 10 -8.40 6.67 14.86
CA PHE A 10 -9.00 6.16 16.10
C PHE A 10 -9.65 7.26 16.97
N ARG A 11 -9.35 8.54 16.72
CA ARG A 11 -9.98 9.66 17.42
C ARG A 11 -11.30 10.11 16.79
N ILE A 12 -11.66 9.54 15.64
CA ILE A 12 -12.94 9.83 14.98
C ILE A 12 -14.05 9.18 15.79
N ASP A 13 -15.03 9.98 16.18
CA ASP A 13 -16.17 9.51 16.96
C ASP A 13 -16.97 8.45 16.18
N GLY A 14 -17.25 7.33 16.84
CA GLY A 14 -17.89 6.16 16.24
C GLY A 14 -16.97 5.16 15.54
N VAL A 15 -15.64 5.33 15.57
CA VAL A 15 -14.68 4.32 15.08
C VAL A 15 -14.25 3.38 16.21
N LYS A 16 -14.49 2.08 16.05
CA LYS A 16 -14.10 1.02 17.00
C LYS A 16 -12.72 0.46 16.75
N SER A 17 -12.45 0.14 15.49
CA SER A 17 -11.24 -0.51 15.04
C SER A 17 -10.95 -0.16 13.59
N VAL A 18 -9.66 -0.13 13.27
CA VAL A 18 -9.13 0.13 11.93
C VAL A 18 -8.18 -0.99 11.58
N PHE A 19 -8.40 -1.63 10.43
CA PHE A 19 -7.52 -2.66 9.86
C PHE A 19 -6.90 -2.13 8.57
N TYR A 20 -5.59 -2.34 8.39
CA TYR A 20 -4.86 -1.93 7.20
C TYR A 20 -4.46 -3.17 6.39
N GLY A 21 -4.79 -3.15 5.11
CA GLY A 21 -4.23 -4.03 4.10
C GLY A 21 -3.38 -3.22 3.10
N PRO A 22 -2.63 -3.89 2.21
CA PRO A 22 -1.72 -3.23 1.27
C PRO A 22 -2.40 -2.11 0.47
N ASP A 23 -3.65 -2.33 0.06
CA ASP A 23 -4.40 -1.42 -0.83
C ASP A 23 -5.72 -0.92 -0.23
N PHE A 24 -6.00 -1.21 1.04
CA PHE A 24 -7.29 -0.84 1.64
C PHE A 24 -7.22 -0.60 3.14
N ILE A 25 -8.12 0.23 3.63
CA ILE A 25 -8.37 0.44 5.05
C ILE A 25 -9.80 -0.01 5.35
N THR A 26 -9.95 -0.88 6.33
CA THR A 26 -11.27 -1.30 6.84
C THR A 26 -11.54 -0.58 8.15
N ILE A 27 -12.70 0.07 8.26
CA ILE A 27 -13.14 0.75 9.49
C ILE A 27 -14.36 0.01 10.05
N THR A 28 -14.32 -0.28 11.34
CA THR A 28 -15.44 -0.88 12.08
C THR A 28 -16.11 0.19 12.94
N LYS A 29 -17.44 0.31 12.84
CA LYS A 29 -18.23 1.21 13.70
C LYS A 29 -18.25 0.73 15.16
N ALA A 30 -18.29 1.68 16.10
CA ALA A 30 -18.43 1.42 17.54
C ALA A 30 -19.79 0.79 17.88
N ASP A 31 -20.84 1.36 17.31
CA ASP A 31 -22.24 1.02 17.53
C ASP A 31 -23.02 1.19 16.24
N ASN A 32 -24.27 0.71 16.22
CA ASN A 32 -25.09 0.80 15.02
C ASN A 32 -25.78 2.17 14.87
N GLU A 33 -25.83 2.97 15.93
CA GLU A 33 -26.49 4.28 15.98
C GLU A 33 -25.71 5.35 15.23
N THR A 34 -24.38 5.25 15.21
CA THR A 34 -23.53 6.19 14.48
C THR A 34 -23.69 6.05 12.97
N GLU A 35 -24.14 7.08 12.28
CA GLU A 35 -24.30 7.01 10.83
C GLU A 35 -22.97 7.16 10.06
N TRP A 36 -22.82 6.37 8.99
CA TRP A 36 -21.68 6.48 8.08
C TRP A 36 -21.54 7.86 7.44
N ARG A 37 -22.63 8.62 7.34
CA ARG A 37 -22.62 10.01 6.82
C ARG A 37 -21.80 10.94 7.71
N VAL A 38 -21.65 10.61 8.99
CA VAL A 38 -20.82 11.36 9.95
C VAL A 38 -19.38 10.85 9.93
N ILE A 39 -19.18 9.53 9.84
CA ILE A 39 -17.84 8.92 9.88
C ILE A 39 -17.07 9.16 8.57
N LYS A 40 -17.70 8.93 7.41
CA LYS A 40 -17.05 9.02 6.07
C LYS A 40 -16.33 10.34 5.82
N PRO A 41 -16.93 11.53 6.02
CA PRO A 41 -16.24 12.78 5.76
C PRO A 41 -15.04 13.00 6.68
N ASN A 42 -15.13 12.59 7.96
CA ASN A 42 -14.03 12.71 8.91
C ASN A 42 -12.86 11.78 8.57
N VAL A 43 -13.17 10.54 8.17
CA VAL A 43 -12.18 9.57 7.70
C VAL A 43 -11.50 10.08 6.43
N PHE A 44 -12.29 10.56 5.47
CA PHE A 44 -11.76 11.08 4.22
C PHE A 44 -10.89 12.31 4.43
N ALA A 45 -11.31 13.25 5.27
CA ALA A 45 -10.50 14.41 5.63
C ALA A 45 -9.17 14.01 6.28
N THR A 46 -9.18 13.04 7.21
CA THR A 46 -7.96 12.55 7.86
C THR A 46 -7.01 11.88 6.87
N ILE A 47 -7.54 11.09 5.94
CA ILE A 47 -6.77 10.46 4.85
C ILE A 47 -6.18 11.53 3.93
N MET A 48 -6.99 12.49 3.50
CA MET A 48 -6.58 13.56 2.58
C MET A 48 -5.51 14.46 3.21
N ASP A 49 -5.68 14.83 4.48
CA ASP A 49 -4.73 15.63 5.25
C ASP A 49 -3.39 14.88 5.38
N PHE A 50 -3.43 13.56 5.61
CA PHE A 50 -2.24 12.72 5.63
C PHE A 50 -1.50 12.71 4.28
N PHE A 51 -2.20 12.47 3.17
CA PHE A 51 -1.57 12.46 1.84
C PHE A 51 -1.04 13.83 1.41
N THR A 52 -1.73 14.91 1.77
CA THR A 52 -1.31 16.28 1.45
C THR A 52 -0.22 16.81 2.39
N SER A 53 -0.10 16.25 3.60
CA SER A 53 0.95 16.63 4.56
C SER A 53 2.36 16.22 4.13
N GLY A 54 2.51 15.38 3.09
CA GLY A 54 3.82 14.92 2.59
C GLY A 54 4.62 14.10 3.62
N LEU A 55 3.98 13.62 4.68
CA LEU A 55 4.64 12.84 5.72
C LEU A 55 4.98 11.44 5.18
N PRO A 56 6.22 10.97 5.33
CA PRO A 56 6.63 9.66 4.82
C PRO A 56 5.80 8.55 5.47
N VAL A 57 5.08 7.82 4.62
CA VAL A 57 4.11 6.77 5.00
C VAL A 57 4.83 5.51 5.49
N VAL A 58 6.02 5.24 4.98
CA VAL A 58 6.78 4.01 5.26
C VAL A 58 7.98 4.36 6.15
N ASN A 59 8.14 3.65 7.27
CA ASN A 59 9.43 3.62 7.95
C ASN A 59 10.37 2.80 7.07
N GLU A 60 11.52 3.36 6.68
CA GLU A 60 12.59 2.66 5.94
C GLU A 60 13.08 1.36 6.62
N ALA A 61 12.67 1.11 7.87
CA ALA A 61 12.92 -0.13 8.61
C ALA A 61 12.09 -1.35 8.14
N ASP A 62 11.04 -1.15 7.33
CA ASP A 62 10.20 -2.22 6.75
C ASP A 62 10.41 -2.40 5.22
N ALA A 63 11.44 -1.76 4.65
CA ALA A 63 11.84 -2.07 3.29
C ALA A 63 12.27 -3.55 3.19
N PRO A 64 11.89 -4.29 2.12
CA PRO A 64 12.43 -5.62 1.89
C PRO A 64 13.96 -5.53 1.94
N ARG A 65 14.58 -6.33 2.81
CA ARG A 65 16.05 -6.37 2.84
C ARG A 65 16.52 -6.86 1.47
N ALA A 66 17.57 -6.21 0.95
CA ALA A 66 18.22 -6.54 -0.32
C ALA A 66 18.57 -8.05 -0.44
N ASP A 67 18.69 -8.74 0.69
CA ASP A 67 18.87 -10.19 0.82
C ASP A 67 17.79 -11.04 0.12
N THR A 68 16.63 -10.46 -0.23
CA THR A 68 15.49 -11.19 -0.81
C THR A 68 15.52 -11.26 -2.34
N ALA A 69 16.26 -10.38 -3.00
CA ALA A 69 16.41 -10.39 -4.45
C ALA A 69 17.42 -11.48 -4.90
N PRO A 70 17.23 -12.13 -6.05
CA PRO A 70 18.24 -13.02 -6.62
C PRO A 70 19.53 -12.23 -6.92
N SER A 71 20.65 -12.65 -6.34
CA SER A 71 21.97 -12.08 -6.59
C SER A 71 22.89 -13.10 -7.25
N GLU A 72 23.81 -12.66 -8.09
CA GLU A 72 24.84 -13.53 -8.70
C GLU A 72 25.82 -14.11 -7.66
N ASP A 73 25.85 -13.53 -6.46
CA ASP A 73 26.63 -14.01 -5.30
C ASP A 73 25.85 -15.02 -4.42
N ASP A 74 24.59 -15.37 -4.76
CA ASP A 74 23.83 -16.36 -4.01
C ASP A 74 24.35 -17.79 -4.27
N ASP A 75 24.42 -18.61 -3.20
CA ASP A 75 24.65 -20.05 -3.34
C ASP A 75 23.58 -20.70 -4.23
N GLU A 76 23.94 -21.72 -5.03
CA GLU A 76 22.98 -22.44 -5.91
C GLU A 76 21.69 -22.89 -5.17
N MET A 77 21.81 -23.29 -3.90
CA MET A 77 20.65 -23.64 -3.09
C MET A 77 19.78 -22.43 -2.74
N VAL A 78 20.40 -21.29 -2.46
CA VAL A 78 19.68 -20.04 -2.14
C VAL A 78 18.99 -19.50 -3.39
N ALA A 79 19.66 -19.53 -4.54
CA ALA A 79 19.08 -19.16 -5.83
C ALA A 79 17.84 -20.00 -6.15
N MET A 80 17.93 -21.33 -5.96
CA MET A 80 16.79 -22.25 -6.15
C MET A 80 15.64 -21.95 -5.18
N ILE A 81 15.93 -21.65 -3.92
CA ILE A 81 14.91 -21.29 -2.93
C ILE A 81 14.22 -19.97 -3.32
N LYS A 82 14.99 -18.96 -3.74
CA LYS A 82 14.47 -17.66 -4.18
C LYS A 82 13.59 -17.81 -5.42
N GLU A 83 13.99 -18.61 -6.41
CA GLU A 83 13.21 -18.89 -7.62
C GLU A 83 11.88 -19.60 -7.32
N VAL A 84 11.90 -20.60 -6.42
CA VAL A 84 10.68 -21.31 -5.99
C VAL A 84 9.74 -20.39 -5.21
N LEU A 85 10.28 -19.49 -4.39
CA LEU A 85 9.48 -18.49 -3.68
C LEU A 85 8.85 -17.49 -4.66
N ASP A 86 9.62 -16.96 -5.60
CA ASP A 86 9.12 -16.00 -6.60
C ASP A 86 7.99 -16.61 -7.45
N THR A 87 8.18 -17.83 -7.97
CA THR A 87 7.17 -18.52 -8.78
C THR A 87 5.88 -18.87 -8.00
N ARG A 88 5.97 -19.06 -6.68
CA ARG A 88 4.81 -19.41 -5.84
C ARG A 88 4.07 -18.19 -5.31
N ILE A 89 4.78 -17.10 -5.07
CA ILE A 89 4.26 -15.88 -4.46
C ILE A 89 3.84 -14.88 -5.55
N SER A 90 4.59 -14.81 -6.65
CA SER A 90 4.33 -13.95 -7.82
C SER A 90 3.47 -14.69 -8.85
N CYS A 91 2.20 -14.90 -8.51
CA CYS A 91 1.26 -15.58 -9.40
C CYS A 91 0.74 -14.59 -10.46
N PRO A 92 1.01 -14.76 -11.77
CA PRO A 92 0.64 -13.78 -12.80
C PRO A 92 -0.87 -13.51 -12.86
N SER A 93 -1.68 -14.53 -12.56
CA SER A 93 -3.14 -14.39 -12.48
C SER A 93 -3.59 -13.44 -11.34
N SER A 94 -2.90 -13.47 -10.20
CA SER A 94 -3.17 -12.57 -9.08
C SER A 94 -2.81 -11.14 -9.42
N ILE A 95 -1.66 -10.94 -10.10
CA ILE A 95 -1.19 -9.64 -10.57
C ILE A 95 -2.18 -9.04 -11.58
N ILE A 96 -2.63 -9.82 -12.57
CA ILE A 96 -3.62 -9.38 -13.56
C ILE A 96 -4.95 -9.01 -12.90
N THR A 97 -5.42 -9.84 -11.96
CA THR A 97 -6.69 -9.58 -11.23
C THR A 97 -6.58 -8.31 -10.41
N LEU A 98 -5.46 -8.11 -9.72
CA LEU A 98 -5.20 -6.93 -8.90
C LEU A 98 -5.10 -5.68 -9.78
N LYS A 99 -4.32 -5.73 -10.86
CA LYS A 99 -4.21 -4.66 -11.86
C LYS A 99 -5.58 -4.24 -12.40
N SER A 100 -6.41 -5.21 -12.78
CA SER A 100 -7.75 -4.97 -13.30
C SER A 100 -8.68 -4.39 -12.23
N GLY A 101 -8.59 -4.87 -10.98
CA GLY A 101 -9.38 -4.37 -9.86
C GLY A 101 -9.04 -2.92 -9.51
N ILE A 102 -7.75 -2.59 -9.41
CA ILE A 102 -7.27 -1.23 -9.12
C ILE A 102 -7.66 -0.28 -10.26
N GLN A 103 -7.45 -0.68 -11.51
CA GLN A 103 -7.83 0.15 -12.66
C GLN A 103 -9.33 0.45 -12.67
N ASN A 104 -10.19 -0.57 -12.48
CA ASN A 104 -11.64 -0.39 -12.47
C ASN A 104 -12.10 0.49 -11.30
N MET A 105 -11.44 0.34 -10.14
CA MET A 105 -11.68 1.20 -8.99
C MET A 105 -11.28 2.65 -9.27
N LEU A 106 -10.10 2.90 -9.80
CA LEU A 106 -9.63 4.25 -10.10
C LEU A 106 -10.48 4.93 -11.17
N GLN A 107 -10.88 4.21 -12.23
CA GLN A 107 -11.77 4.75 -13.26
C GLN A 107 -13.16 5.14 -12.72
N PHE A 108 -13.63 4.53 -11.63
CA PHE A 108 -14.89 4.93 -10.98
C PHE A 108 -14.79 6.30 -10.30
N TYR A 109 -13.65 6.60 -9.67
CA TYR A 109 -13.44 7.86 -8.94
C TYR A 109 -12.80 8.95 -9.81
N VAL A 110 -12.01 8.56 -10.80
CA VAL A 110 -11.21 9.42 -11.67
C VAL A 110 -11.34 8.88 -13.10
N PRO A 111 -12.37 9.32 -13.86
CA PRO A 111 -12.71 8.74 -15.16
C PRO A 111 -11.66 9.00 -16.26
N GLU A 112 -10.70 9.89 -16.01
CA GLU A 112 -9.56 10.19 -16.89
C GLU A 112 -8.38 9.20 -16.75
N VAL A 113 -8.45 8.23 -15.83
CA VAL A 113 -7.41 7.20 -15.69
C VAL A 113 -7.45 6.22 -16.86
N GLU A 114 -6.43 6.27 -17.71
CA GLU A 114 -6.29 5.37 -18.86
C GLU A 114 -5.71 3.99 -18.51
N GLY A 115 -4.92 3.88 -17.43
CA GLY A 115 -4.33 2.62 -16.99
C GLY A 115 -3.52 2.71 -15.70
N VAL A 116 -3.11 1.55 -15.18
CA VAL A 116 -2.23 1.42 -14.02
C VAL A 116 -1.03 0.55 -14.41
N GLU A 117 0.17 0.92 -13.98
CA GLU A 117 1.40 0.17 -14.22
C GLU A 117 2.04 -0.26 -12.90
N GLN A 118 2.61 -1.46 -12.89
CA GLN A 118 3.34 -1.97 -11.74
C GLN A 118 4.77 -1.45 -11.82
N VAL A 119 5.16 -0.62 -10.87
CA VAL A 119 6.55 -0.19 -10.72
C VAL A 119 7.33 -1.35 -10.12
N LYS A 120 8.38 -1.79 -10.81
CA LYS A 120 9.35 -2.73 -10.26
C LYS A 120 10.48 -1.93 -9.62
N GLU A 121 11.01 -2.41 -8.50
CA GLU A 121 12.08 -1.71 -7.76
C GLU A 121 13.40 -1.56 -8.56
N GLU A 122 13.50 -2.17 -9.74
CA GLU A 122 14.62 -2.01 -10.68
C GLU A 122 14.61 -0.66 -11.44
N ASP A 123 13.49 0.07 -11.42
CA ASP A 123 13.33 1.37 -12.12
C ASP A 123 13.61 2.59 -11.22
N VAL A 124 14.34 2.42 -10.11
CA VAL A 124 14.91 3.57 -9.38
C VAL A 124 16.20 3.96 -10.09
N ASP A 125 16.07 4.65 -11.23
CA ASP A 125 17.15 5.45 -11.78
C ASP A 125 17.57 6.43 -10.69
N VAL A 126 18.71 6.15 -10.05
CA VAL A 126 19.42 7.06 -9.18
C VAL A 126 19.86 8.23 -10.06
N GLU A 127 18.97 9.20 -10.26
CA GLU A 127 19.35 10.49 -10.82
C GLU A 127 20.40 11.10 -9.89
N LYS A 128 21.59 11.22 -10.46
CA LYS A 128 22.82 11.74 -9.89
C LYS A 128 22.58 13.10 -9.24
N GLU A 129 22.98 13.25 -7.97
CA GLU A 129 23.54 14.54 -7.52
C GLU A 129 25.03 14.36 -7.23
N VAL A 130 25.81 15.05 -8.07
CA VAL A 130 27.23 15.30 -7.93
C VAL A 130 27.39 16.42 -6.90
N HIS A 131 28.10 16.16 -5.81
CA HIS A 131 28.87 17.19 -5.12
C HIS A 131 30.21 16.63 -4.63
#